data_AF-A0A2G6CY82-F1
#
_entry.id   AF-A0A2G6CY82-F1
#
_cell.length_a   1.000
_cell.length_b   1.000
_cell.length_c   1.000
_cell.angle_alpha   90.00
_cell.angle_beta   90.00
_cell.angle_gamma   90.00
#
_symmetry.space_group_name_H-M   'P 1'
#
loop_
_entity.id
_entity.type
_entity.pdbx_description
1 polymer ?
#
loop_
_entity_poly.entity_id
_entity_poly.type
_entity_poly.pdbx_seq_one_letter_code
_entity_poly.pdbx_strand_id
1 'polypeptide(L)'
;TMRYKQSGWQPYNYDWLLTKFGLKALSSFADIIGFKPELMLDPGANHANPAYAEDARMLGLKLFLYPFDRYTDMSSTYRPEQLAEQCLYTIGFDGIITSKSDRLIPYLEERERNEAEGTTHPKNRIEQMLEEYKKEGDTPVKTEDKHGQPISFL
;
A
#
# COMPACT_ATOMS: atom_id res chain seq x y z
N THR A 1 -15.32 25.28 0.44
CA THR A 1 -16.54 25.84 1.07
C THR A 1 -16.18 27.14 1.75
N MET A 2 -17.05 28.17 1.75
CA MET A 2 -16.78 29.47 2.38
C MET A 2 -17.62 29.63 3.66
N ARG A 3 -17.11 30.37 4.67
CA ARG A 3 -17.89 30.74 5.87
C ARG A 3 -18.28 32.22 5.79
N TYR A 4 -19.55 32.53 6.03
CA TYR A 4 -20.05 33.91 6.10
C TYR A 4 -19.83 34.46 7.52
N LYS A 5 -18.98 35.48 7.65
CA LYS A 5 -18.88 36.30 8.86
C LYS A 5 -19.31 37.73 8.53
N GLN A 6 -19.59 38.55 9.54
CA GLN A 6 -20.08 39.94 9.41
C GLN A 6 -19.20 40.87 8.52
N SER A 7 -18.04 40.42 8.04
CA SER A 7 -17.13 41.10 7.11
C SER A 7 -17.00 40.43 5.72
N GLY A 8 -17.89 39.49 5.37
CA GLY A 8 -17.92 38.81 4.07
C GLY A 8 -17.54 37.34 4.12
N TRP A 9 -17.38 36.74 2.93
CA TRP A 9 -16.98 35.34 2.77
C TRP A 9 -15.49 35.17 3.05
N GLN A 10 -15.16 34.38 4.07
CA GLN A 10 -13.79 34.01 4.35
C GLN A 10 -13.48 32.62 3.79
N PRO A 11 -12.26 32.41 3.25
CA PRO A 11 -11.80 31.09 2.87
C PRO A 11 -11.80 30.17 4.09
N TYR A 12 -12.27 28.94 3.89
CA TYR A 12 -12.23 27.95 4.95
C TYR A 12 -10.80 27.41 5.09
N ASN A 13 -10.28 27.43 6.32
CA ASN A 13 -9.01 26.78 6.63
C ASN A 13 -9.26 25.26 6.75
N TYR A 14 -8.54 24.46 5.97
CA TYR A 14 -8.62 23.00 5.96
C TYR A 14 -7.53 22.32 6.81
N ASP A 15 -6.52 23.05 7.30
CA ASP A 15 -5.37 22.51 8.03
C ASP A 15 -5.79 21.75 9.29
N TRP A 16 -6.85 22.20 9.96
CA TRP A 16 -7.35 21.56 11.17
C TRP A 16 -7.83 20.12 10.91
N LEU A 17 -8.25 19.77 9.69
CA LEU A 17 -8.70 18.42 9.33
C LEU A 17 -7.57 17.38 9.43
N LEU A 18 -6.32 17.81 9.27
CA LEU A 18 -5.13 16.95 9.34
C LEU A 18 -4.65 16.72 10.77
N THR A 19 -5.33 17.29 11.77
CA THR A 19 -5.02 17.09 13.19
C THR A 19 -5.89 15.98 13.78
N LYS A 20 -5.42 15.36 14.87
CA LYS A 20 -6.22 14.35 15.62
C LYS A 20 -7.56 14.90 16.10
N PHE A 21 -7.59 16.17 16.54
CA PHE A 21 -8.84 16.83 16.94
C PHE A 21 -9.79 17.00 15.77
N GLY A 22 -9.27 17.36 14.60
CA GLY A 22 -10.08 17.49 13.41
C GLY A 22 -10.66 16.17 12.96
N LEU A 23 -9.85 15.12 12.98
CA LEU A 23 -10.28 13.77 12.63
C LEU A 23 -11.37 13.25 13.57
N LYS A 24 -11.22 13.46 14.89
CA LYS A 24 -12.26 13.15 15.88
C LYS A 24 -13.54 13.95 15.67
N ALA A 25 -13.43 15.20 15.23
CA ALA A 25 -14.62 15.98 14.91
C ALA A 25 -15.31 15.45 13.64
N LEU A 26 -14.55 15.09 12.60
CA LEU A 26 -15.08 14.51 11.36
C LEU A 26 -15.79 13.17 11.60
N SER A 27 -15.22 12.32 12.45
CA SER A 27 -15.78 10.99 12.75
C SER A 27 -17.17 11.03 13.41
N SER A 28 -17.62 12.20 13.88
CA SER A 28 -18.96 12.35 14.43
C SER A 28 -20.06 12.53 13.37
N PHE A 29 -19.69 12.85 12.13
CA PHE A 29 -20.66 13.17 11.06
C PHE A 29 -20.30 12.67 9.66
N ALA A 30 -19.12 12.10 9.47
CA ALA A 30 -18.67 11.56 8.19
C ALA A 30 -18.22 10.11 8.37
N ASP A 31 -18.48 9.28 7.35
CA ASP A 31 -17.94 7.92 7.26
C ASP A 31 -16.72 7.86 6.33
N ILE A 32 -16.61 8.83 5.41
CA ILE A 32 -15.60 8.85 4.35
C ILE A 32 -14.97 10.23 4.26
N ILE A 33 -13.63 10.28 4.15
CA ILE A 33 -12.89 11.50 3.86
C ILE A 33 -12.11 11.31 2.55
N GLY A 34 -12.37 12.20 1.60
CA GLY A 34 -11.64 12.28 0.34
C GLY A 34 -10.48 13.27 0.41
N PHE A 35 -9.26 12.81 0.10
CA PHE A 35 -8.06 13.63 0.07
C PHE A 35 -7.51 13.81 -1.33
N LYS A 36 -7.02 15.02 -1.59
CA LYS A 36 -6.15 15.24 -2.73
C LYS A 36 -4.80 14.54 -2.51
N PRO A 37 -4.21 13.92 -3.54
CA PRO A 37 -2.95 13.20 -3.41
C PRO A 37 -1.85 14.04 -2.73
N GLU A 38 -1.75 15.32 -3.08
CA GLU A 38 -0.74 16.26 -2.59
C GLU A 38 -0.80 16.52 -1.08
N LEU A 39 -1.91 16.18 -0.41
CA LEU A 39 -2.08 16.36 1.03
C LEU A 39 -1.57 15.15 1.83
N MET A 40 -1.54 13.98 1.22
CA MET A 40 -1.30 12.71 1.92
C MET A 40 -0.08 11.96 1.39
N LEU A 41 0.35 12.26 0.16
CA LEU A 41 1.41 11.57 -0.54
C LEU A 41 2.55 12.54 -0.88
N ASP A 42 3.78 12.07 -0.68
CA ASP A 42 4.95 12.72 -1.24
C ASP A 42 5.11 12.35 -2.75
N PRO A 43 6.04 13.01 -3.49
CA PRO A 43 6.30 12.67 -4.88
C PRO A 43 6.76 11.22 -5.13
N GLY A 44 7.25 10.54 -4.08
CA GLY A 44 7.70 9.15 -4.11
C GLY A 44 6.62 8.14 -3.71
N ALA A 45 5.37 8.56 -3.54
CA ALA A 45 4.27 7.71 -3.11
C ALA A 45 4.42 7.14 -1.69
N ASN A 46 5.12 7.86 -0.82
CA ASN A 46 5.13 7.58 0.61
C ASN A 46 4.06 8.41 1.32
N HIS A 47 3.53 7.84 2.40
CA HIS A 47 2.56 8.51 3.26
C HIS A 47 3.25 9.68 3.98
N ALA A 48 2.77 10.89 3.78
CA ALA A 48 3.26 12.08 4.50
C ALA A 48 3.00 11.98 6.01
N ASN A 49 1.98 11.22 6.41
CA ASN A 49 1.62 10.97 7.81
C ASN A 49 0.94 9.59 7.99
N PRO A 50 1.71 8.50 8.13
CA PRO A 50 1.15 7.15 8.28
C PRO A 50 0.28 7.00 9.53
N ALA A 51 0.54 7.78 10.59
CA ALA A 51 -0.28 7.77 11.80
C ALA A 51 -1.69 8.32 11.56
N TYR A 52 -1.88 9.18 10.56
CA TYR A 52 -3.20 9.75 10.24
C TYR A 52 -4.17 8.69 9.72
N ALA A 53 -3.72 7.80 8.84
CA ALA A 53 -4.56 6.73 8.30
C ALA A 53 -5.00 5.75 9.38
N GLU A 54 -4.10 5.41 10.31
CA GLU A 54 -4.44 4.55 11.44
C GLU A 54 -5.40 5.24 12.42
N ASP A 55 -5.15 6.51 12.76
CA ASP A 55 -6.05 7.29 13.60
C ASP A 55 -7.46 7.40 12.97
N ALA A 56 -7.56 7.51 11.63
CA ALA A 56 -8.83 7.58 10.92
C ALA A 56 -9.57 6.24 11.03
N ARG A 57 -8.87 5.14 10.80
CA ARG A 57 -9.42 3.78 10.88
C ARG A 57 -9.92 3.45 12.29
N MET A 58 -9.16 3.82 13.33
CA MET A 58 -9.58 3.65 14.73
C MET A 58 -10.87 4.41 15.05
N LEU A 59 -11.14 5.51 14.33
CA LEU A 59 -12.36 6.30 14.45
C LEU A 59 -13.48 5.85 13.50
N GLY A 60 -13.29 4.75 12.76
CA GLY A 60 -14.27 4.20 11.82
C GLY A 60 -14.38 4.98 10.50
N LEU A 61 -13.42 5.88 10.23
CA LEU A 61 -13.39 6.68 9.01
C LEU A 61 -12.67 5.92 7.89
N LYS A 62 -13.24 5.96 6.69
CA LYS A 62 -12.61 5.48 5.46
C LYS A 62 -11.91 6.61 4.72
N LEU A 63 -10.72 6.34 4.20
CA LEU A 63 -9.90 7.30 3.48
C LEU A 63 -9.90 7.00 1.99
N PHE A 64 -10.25 8.00 1.18
CA PHE A 64 -10.30 7.90 -0.27
C PHE A 64 -9.35 8.91 -0.91
N LEU A 65 -8.68 8.52 -1.99
CA LEU A 65 -7.87 9.44 -2.79
C LEU A 65 -8.71 10.04 -3.93
N TYR A 66 -8.75 11.37 -4.03
CA TYR A 66 -9.51 12.08 -5.07
C TYR A 66 -8.91 13.45 -5.47
N PRO A 67 -8.78 13.73 -6.78
CA PRO A 67 -8.85 12.78 -7.90
C PRO A 67 -7.55 12.00 -8.01
N PHE A 68 -7.65 10.68 -8.18
CA PHE A 68 -6.50 9.81 -8.42
C PHE A 68 -5.75 10.17 -9.72
N ASP A 69 -6.47 10.68 -10.73
CA ASP A 69 -5.88 11.02 -12.02
C ASP A 69 -4.76 12.06 -11.90
N ARG A 70 -4.91 13.04 -11.00
CA ARG A 70 -3.85 14.03 -10.73
C ARG A 70 -2.57 13.37 -10.24
N TYR A 71 -2.71 12.29 -9.49
CA TYR A 71 -1.57 11.57 -8.97
C TYR A 71 -0.82 10.84 -10.09
N THR A 72 -1.57 10.22 -11.00
CA THR A 72 -1.00 9.57 -12.19
C THR A 72 -0.29 10.56 -13.11
N ASP A 73 -0.75 11.81 -13.15
CA ASP A 73 -0.13 12.85 -13.98
C ASP A 73 1.13 13.44 -13.31
N MET A 74 1.24 13.38 -11.98
CA MET A 74 2.40 13.88 -11.22
C MET A 74 3.54 12.86 -11.10
N SER A 75 3.22 11.57 -11.06
CA SER A 75 4.23 10.52 -10.93
C SER A 75 4.72 10.07 -12.32
N SER A 76 5.98 10.35 -12.64
CA SER A 76 6.63 9.86 -13.87
C SER A 76 7.22 8.46 -13.72
N THR A 77 7.25 7.93 -12.50
CA THR A 77 8.01 6.72 -12.16
C THR A 77 7.19 5.44 -12.29
N TYR A 78 5.89 5.50 -12.02
CA TYR A 78 5.04 4.32 -11.93
C TYR A 78 3.88 4.39 -12.91
N ARG A 79 3.44 3.22 -13.39
CA ARG A 79 2.20 3.12 -14.17
C ARG A 79 0.99 3.35 -13.25
N PRO A 80 -0.14 3.87 -13.77
CA PRO A 80 -1.37 4.10 -12.99
C PRO A 80 -1.81 2.90 -12.15
N GLU A 81 -1.69 1.69 -12.71
CA GLU A 81 -2.03 0.43 -12.06
C GLU A 81 -1.17 0.17 -10.82
N GLN A 82 0.14 0.41 -10.92
CA GLN A 82 1.09 0.25 -9.82
C GLN A 82 0.87 1.30 -8.73
N LEU A 83 0.53 2.54 -9.11
CA LEU A 83 0.18 3.60 -8.16
C LEU A 83 -1.11 3.28 -7.41
N ALA A 84 -2.11 2.73 -8.11
CA ALA A 84 -3.35 2.30 -7.49
C ALA A 84 -3.12 1.18 -6.49
N GLU A 85 -2.33 0.18 -6.88
CA GLU A 85 -1.89 -0.90 -5.99
C GLU A 85 -1.17 -0.34 -4.76
N GLN A 86 -0.22 0.57 -4.96
CA GLN A 86 0.51 1.17 -3.85
C GLN A 86 -0.43 1.93 -2.91
N CYS A 87 -1.35 2.72 -3.44
CA CYS A 87 -2.31 3.48 -2.63
C CYS A 87 -3.22 2.56 -1.80
N LEU A 88 -3.77 1.51 -2.41
CA LEU A 88 -4.76 0.64 -1.77
C LEU A 88 -4.11 -0.34 -0.79
N TYR A 89 -3.01 -0.99 -1.19
CA TYR A 89 -2.49 -2.16 -0.46
C TYR A 89 -1.24 -1.85 0.37
N THR A 90 -0.42 -0.87 -0.05
CA THR A 90 0.79 -0.51 0.69
C THR A 90 0.55 0.66 1.64
N ILE A 91 -0.08 1.71 1.13
CA ILE A 91 -0.33 2.95 1.87
C ILE A 91 -1.59 2.82 2.73
N GLY A 92 -2.55 1.99 2.31
CA GLY A 92 -3.73 1.61 3.08
C GLY A 92 -4.91 2.57 2.95
N PHE A 93 -5.09 3.21 1.79
CA PHE A 93 -6.34 3.89 1.45
C PHE A 93 -7.46 2.86 1.23
N ASP A 94 -8.67 3.19 1.65
CA ASP A 94 -9.86 2.35 1.47
C ASP A 94 -10.43 2.43 0.05
N GLY A 95 -10.02 3.43 -0.74
CA GLY A 95 -10.48 3.57 -2.11
C GLY A 95 -9.81 4.69 -2.87
N ILE A 96 -9.99 4.66 -4.20
CA ILE A 96 -9.55 5.69 -5.12
C ILE A 96 -10.73 6.17 -5.97
N ILE A 97 -10.76 7.46 -6.28
CA ILE A 97 -11.77 8.07 -7.15
C ILE A 97 -11.04 8.59 -8.39
N THR A 98 -11.32 7.97 -9.53
CA THR A 98 -10.63 8.17 -10.82
C THR A 98 -11.65 8.33 -11.94
N SER A 99 -11.31 9.11 -12.97
CA SER A 99 -12.06 9.14 -14.23
C SER A 99 -11.60 8.06 -15.22
N LYS A 100 -10.50 7.35 -14.93
CA LYS A 100 -9.84 6.37 -15.80
C LYS A 100 -10.05 4.93 -15.28
N SER A 101 -11.29 4.57 -14.91
CA SER A 101 -11.62 3.26 -14.32
C SER A 101 -11.41 2.07 -15.26
N ASP A 102 -11.52 2.28 -16.57
CA ASP A 102 -11.58 1.22 -17.58
C ASP A 102 -10.37 0.28 -17.57
N ARG A 103 -9.20 0.80 -17.17
CA ARG A 103 -7.96 0.02 -17.06
C ARG A 103 -7.68 -0.45 -15.64
N LEU A 104 -8.11 0.31 -14.64
CA LEU A 104 -7.81 0.04 -13.24
C LEU A 104 -8.65 -1.09 -12.66
N ILE A 105 -9.95 -1.14 -12.99
CA ILE A 105 -10.84 -2.18 -12.46
C ILE A 105 -10.39 -3.57 -12.89
N PRO A 106 -10.19 -3.88 -14.19
CA PRO A 106 -9.78 -5.23 -14.60
C PRO A 106 -8.44 -5.65 -13.98
N TYR A 107 -7.51 -4.71 -13.86
CA TYR A 107 -6.20 -4.98 -13.24
C TYR A 107 -6.33 -5.34 -11.75
N LEU A 108 -7.13 -4.58 -10.99
CA LEU A 108 -7.34 -4.85 -9.57
C LEU A 108 -8.10 -6.16 -9.35
N GLU A 109 -9.11 -6.45 -10.16
CA GLU A 109 -9.85 -7.72 -10.10
C GLU A 109 -8.98 -8.94 -10.44
N GLU A 110 -8.10 -8.82 -11.44
CA GLU A 110 -7.15 -9.87 -11.81
C GLU A 110 -6.16 -10.13 -10.66
N ARG A 111 -5.66 -9.07 -10.03
CA ARG A 111 -4.78 -9.17 -8.87
C ARG A 111 -5.46 -9.86 -7.69
N GLU A 112 -6.66 -9.41 -7.31
CA GLU A 112 -7.41 -10.01 -6.19
C GLU A 112 -7.67 -11.50 -6.41
N ARG A 113 -7.97 -11.89 -7.66
CA ARG A 113 -8.13 -13.29 -8.06
C ARG A 113 -6.82 -14.07 -7.89
N ASN A 114 -5.70 -13.53 -8.37
CA ASN A 114 -4.41 -14.19 -8.25
C ASN A 114 -3.93 -14.29 -6.78
N GLU A 115 -4.29 -13.35 -5.91
CA GLU A 115 -4.05 -13.46 -4.48
C GLU A 115 -4.93 -14.55 -3.83
N ALA A 116 -6.22 -14.62 -4.19
CA ALA A 116 -7.14 -15.64 -3.69
C ALA A 116 -6.78 -17.07 -4.14
N GLU A 117 -6.21 -17.20 -5.34
CA GLU A 117 -5.75 -18.47 -5.91
C GLU A 117 -4.33 -18.86 -5.45
N GLY A 118 -3.67 -18.02 -4.63
CA GLY A 118 -2.31 -18.27 -4.12
C GLY A 118 -1.22 -18.15 -5.20
N THR A 119 -1.56 -17.56 -6.34
CA THR A 119 -0.74 -17.45 -7.55
C THR A 119 -0.10 -16.08 -7.69
N THR A 120 0.47 -15.49 -6.63
CA THR A 120 1.36 -14.33 -6.84
C THR A 120 2.48 -14.16 -5.82
N HIS A 121 3.61 -14.79 -6.10
CA HIS A 121 4.88 -14.06 -6.27
C HIS A 121 5.72 -14.85 -7.27
N PRO A 122 6.41 -14.22 -8.24
CA PRO A 122 7.64 -14.83 -8.76
C PRO A 122 8.53 -15.01 -7.53
N LYS A 123 8.75 -16.26 -7.10
CA LYS A 123 9.57 -16.59 -5.92
C LYS A 123 10.77 -15.66 -5.88
N ASN A 124 10.94 -14.92 -4.78
CA ASN A 124 12.11 -14.08 -4.64
C ASN A 124 13.35 -14.98 -4.80
N ARG A 125 14.43 -14.47 -5.41
CA ARG A 125 15.67 -15.25 -5.64
C ARG A 125 16.14 -15.96 -4.36
N ILE A 126 15.89 -15.36 -3.20
CA ILE A 126 16.16 -15.92 -1.87
C ILE A 126 15.31 -17.17 -1.59
N GLU A 127 14.02 -17.16 -1.92
CA GLU A 127 13.12 -18.31 -1.76
C GLU A 127 13.46 -19.45 -2.71
N GLN A 128 13.88 -19.13 -3.95
CA GLN A 128 14.38 -20.13 -4.90
C GLN A 128 15.68 -20.78 -4.39
N MET A 129 16.63 -19.98 -3.90
CA MET A 129 17.86 -20.49 -3.31
C MET A 129 17.58 -21.37 -2.08
N LEU A 130 16.65 -20.98 -1.20
CA LEU A 130 16.29 -21.77 -0.01
C LEU A 130 15.66 -23.13 -0.36
N GLU A 131 14.91 -23.22 -1.46
CA GLU A 131 14.38 -24.49 -1.96
C GLU A 131 15.45 -25.36 -2.63
N GLU A 132 16.39 -24.75 -3.37
CA GLU A 132 17.56 -25.46 -3.94
C GLU A 132 18.43 -26.06 -2.83
N TYR A 133 18.74 -25.29 -1.78
CA TYR A 133 19.47 -25.79 -0.61
C TYR A 133 18.72 -26.90 0.15
N LYS A 134 17.38 -26.82 0.25
CA LYS A 134 16.58 -27.90 0.85
C LYS A 134 16.57 -29.18 0.00
N LYS A 135 16.63 -29.06 -1.33
CA LYS A 135 16.74 -30.22 -2.23
C LYS A 135 18.14 -30.83 -2.23
N GLU A 136 19.19 -30.02 -2.11
CA GLU A 136 20.56 -30.51 -2.01
C GLU A 136 20.88 -31.12 -0.63
N GLY A 137 20.25 -30.62 0.43
CA GLY A 137 20.41 -31.11 1.80
C GLY A 137 19.78 -32.49 2.10
N ASP A 138 18.98 -33.03 1.18
CA ASP A 138 18.32 -34.34 1.32
C ASP A 138 19.02 -35.46 0.52
N THR A 139 20.15 -35.14 -0.11
CA THR A 139 21.07 -36.15 -0.64
C THR A 139 22.06 -36.52 0.45
N PRO A 140 22.11 -37.78 0.94
CA PRO A 140 23.12 -38.19 1.89
C PRO A 140 24.50 -38.02 1.24
N VAL A 141 25.30 -37.12 1.81
CA VAL A 141 26.69 -36.92 1.43
C VAL A 141 27.43 -38.24 1.68
N LYS A 142 27.65 -39.02 0.63
CA LYS A 142 28.70 -40.02 0.63
C LYS A 142 30.03 -39.28 0.62
N THR A 143 30.56 -38.98 1.80
CA THR A 143 31.97 -38.61 1.96
C THR A 143 32.81 -39.84 1.64
N GLU A 144 33.22 -39.99 0.38
CA GLU A 144 34.39 -40.79 0.04
C GLU A 144 35.62 -39.89 0.19
N ASP A 145 36.34 -40.11 1.29
CA ASP A 145 37.66 -39.51 1.49
C ASP A 145 38.68 -40.21 0.60
N LYS A 146 39.59 -39.44 -0.02
CA LYS A 146 40.55 -39.99 -1.01
C LYS A 146 41.56 -40.98 -0.44
N HIS A 147 41.60 -41.22 0.86
CA HIS A 147 42.44 -42.25 1.49
C HIS A 147 41.57 -43.06 2.46
N GLY A 148 41.13 -44.24 2.01
CA GLY A 148 40.14 -45.06 2.72
C GLY A 148 40.60 -45.62 4.07
N GLN A 149 40.17 -44.98 5.16
CA GLN A 149 39.93 -45.65 6.44
C GLN A 149 38.75 -45.02 7.20
N PRO A 150 37.86 -45.83 7.82
CA PRO A 150 36.71 -45.32 8.57
C PRO A 150 37.12 -44.86 9.98
N ILE A 151 36.72 -43.63 10.34
CA ILE A 151 36.80 -43.14 11.73
C ILE A 151 35.49 -43.49 12.43
N SER A 152 35.58 -44.28 13.51
CA SER A 152 34.47 -44.53 14.43
C SER A 152 34.58 -43.56 15.61
N PHE A 153 33.47 -42.94 15.99
CA PHE A 153 33.34 -42.26 17.28
C PHE A 153 32.18 -42.87 18.06
N LEU A 154 32.48 -43.26 19.30
CA LEU A 154 31.53 -43.54 20.39
C LEU A 154 30.78 -42.27 20.78
#